data_AF-A0A061S323-F1
#
_entry.id   AF-A0A061S323-F1
#
_cell.length_a   1.000
_cell.length_b   1.000
_cell.length_c   1.000
_cell.angle_alpha   90.00
_cell.angle_beta   90.00
_cell.angle_gamma   90.00
#
_symmetry.space_group_name_H-M   'P 1'
#
loop_
_entity.id
_entity.type
_entity.pdbx_description
1 polymer ?
#
loop_
_entity_poly.entity_id
_entity_poly.type
_entity_poly.pdbx_seq_one_letter_code
_entity_poly.pdbx_strand_id
1 'polypeptide(L)'
;LDTELGAGDLKRLVNKYKEVYTRNGHVVPTDPWDQLRNAISAVFKSWMVPRAVKYREIHKIRGLAGTAVNVQSMVYGNLSDRSGTGVCFTRSPTDGSHKLYGEFLVNA
;
A
#
# COMPACT_ATOMS: atom_id res chain seq x y z
N LEU A 1 12.26 -16.87 -12.09
CA LEU A 1 11.38 -16.17 -11.11
C LEU A 1 11.78 -14.69 -11.02
N ASP A 2 10.90 -13.81 -10.53
CA ASP A 2 11.26 -12.39 -10.27
C ASP A 2 12.47 -12.23 -9.34
N THR A 3 12.68 -13.21 -8.44
CA THR A 3 13.81 -13.29 -7.52
C THR A 3 15.16 -13.57 -8.20
N GLU A 4 15.17 -13.94 -9.48
CA GLU A 4 16.39 -14.17 -10.26
C GLU A 4 16.86 -12.91 -11.00
N LEU A 5 16.08 -11.82 -10.95
CA LEU A 5 16.44 -10.55 -11.59
C LEU A 5 17.55 -9.86 -10.79
N GLY A 6 18.69 -9.62 -11.44
CA GLY A 6 19.78 -8.86 -10.86
C GLY A 6 19.50 -7.35 -10.86
N ALA A 7 20.36 -6.58 -10.18
CA ALA A 7 20.23 -5.11 -10.13
C ALA A 7 20.19 -4.46 -11.53
N GLY A 8 20.93 -5.01 -12.49
CA GLY A 8 20.92 -4.54 -13.88
C GLY A 8 19.57 -4.77 -14.58
N ASP A 9 18.93 -5.90 -14.33
CA ASP A 9 17.59 -6.20 -14.83
C ASP A 9 16.55 -5.26 -14.22
N LEU A 10 16.62 -5.06 -12.90
CA LEU A 10 15.73 -4.14 -12.18
C LEU A 10 15.86 -2.70 -12.70
N LYS A 11 17.09 -2.24 -12.99
CA LYS A 11 17.30 -0.92 -13.60
C LYS A 11 16.63 -0.80 -14.98
N ARG A 12 16.70 -1.85 -15.80
CA ARG A 12 15.97 -1.90 -17.09
C ARG A 12 14.46 -1.93 -16.87
N LEU A 13 13.99 -2.67 -15.88
CA LEU A 13 12.58 -2.81 -15.55
C LEU A 13 11.96 -1.47 -15.10
N VAL A 14 12.67 -0.70 -14.27
CA VAL A 14 12.25 0.66 -13.87
C VAL A 14 12.01 1.55 -15.08
N ASN A 15 12.87 1.48 -16.11
CA ASN A 15 12.68 2.26 -17.33
C ASN A 15 11.43 1.80 -18.10
N LYS A 16 11.21 0.48 -18.22
CA LYS A 16 9.98 -0.06 -18.83
C LYS A 16 8.72 0.41 -18.08
N TYR A 17 8.75 0.49 -16.76
CA TYR A 17 7.61 0.98 -15.97
C TYR A 17 7.34 2.47 -16.24
N LYS A 18 8.39 3.29 -16.37
CA LYS A 18 8.25 4.70 -16.77
C LYS A 18 7.65 4.84 -18.16
N GLU A 19 8.06 4.01 -19.12
CA GLU A 19 7.47 4.00 -20.47
C GLU A 19 5.97 3.67 -20.45
N VAL A 20 5.53 2.76 -19.60
CA VAL A 20 4.09 2.45 -19.45
C VAL A 20 3.31 3.70 -19.02
N TYR A 21 3.82 4.49 -18.08
CA TYR A 21 3.21 5.77 -17.71
C TYR A 21 3.12 6.72 -18.91
N THR A 22 4.22 6.88 -19.64
CA THR A 22 4.28 7.79 -20.80
C THR A 22 3.32 7.38 -21.92
N ARG A 23 3.19 6.08 -22.20
CA ARG A 23 2.22 5.56 -23.18
C ARG A 23 0.77 5.85 -22.81
N ASN A 24 0.49 6.03 -21.52
CA ASN A 24 -0.84 6.42 -21.02
C ASN A 24 -0.99 7.94 -20.84
N GLY A 25 -0.11 8.75 -21.44
CA GLY A 25 -0.18 10.22 -21.39
C GLY A 25 0.23 10.82 -20.04
N HIS A 26 0.93 10.04 -19.20
CA HIS A 26 1.39 10.48 -17.89
C HIS A 26 2.90 10.45 -17.78
N VAL A 27 3.47 11.34 -16.96
CA VAL A 27 4.88 11.30 -16.60
C VAL A 27 4.95 10.96 -15.11
N VAL A 28 5.86 10.06 -14.73
CA VAL A 28 6.10 9.77 -13.31
C VAL A 28 6.69 11.04 -12.69
N PRO A 29 6.00 11.71 -11.74
CA PRO A 29 6.49 12.93 -11.13
C PRO A 29 7.80 12.64 -10.39
N THR A 30 8.81 13.48 -10.57
CA THR A 30 10.12 13.34 -9.94
C THR A 30 10.23 14.14 -8.65
N ASP A 31 9.42 15.17 -8.46
CA ASP A 31 9.32 15.90 -7.20
C ASP A 31 8.53 15.06 -6.16
N PRO A 32 9.13 14.68 -5.02
CA PRO A 32 8.43 13.96 -3.96
C PRO A 32 7.22 14.74 -3.41
N TRP A 33 7.21 16.08 -3.45
CA TRP A 33 6.07 16.85 -2.97
C TRP A 33 4.87 16.76 -3.91
N ASP A 34 5.12 16.70 -5.22
CA ASP A 34 4.07 16.45 -6.20
C ASP A 34 3.51 15.03 -6.08
N GLN A 35 4.38 14.04 -5.84
CA GLN A 35 3.94 12.67 -5.53
C GLN A 35 3.01 12.66 -4.30
N LEU A 36 3.40 13.35 -3.22
CA LEU A 36 2.60 13.43 -2.00
C LEU A 36 1.23 14.10 -2.24
N ARG A 37 1.20 15.25 -2.91
CA ARG A 37 -0.06 15.96 -3.23
C ARG A 37 -0.98 15.11 -4.11
N ASN A 38 -0.42 14.44 -5.11
CA ASN A 38 -1.16 13.53 -5.97
C ASN A 38 -1.72 12.32 -5.21
N ALA A 39 -0.94 11.74 -4.28
CA ALA A 39 -1.39 10.65 -3.42
C ALA A 39 -2.54 11.07 -2.49
N ILE A 40 -2.42 12.23 -1.83
CA ILE A 40 -3.49 12.80 -0.98
C ILE A 40 -4.77 13.01 -1.80
N SER A 41 -4.65 13.63 -2.98
CA SER A 41 -5.78 13.84 -3.90
C SER A 41 -6.43 12.52 -4.32
N ALA A 42 -5.61 11.49 -4.61
CA ALA A 42 -6.10 10.17 -4.98
C ALA A 42 -6.88 9.49 -3.84
N VAL A 43 -6.43 9.61 -2.58
CA VAL A 43 -7.15 9.06 -1.42
C VAL A 43 -8.50 9.77 -1.21
N PHE A 44 -8.56 11.10 -1.35
CA PHE A 44 -9.85 11.78 -1.27
C PHE A 44 -10.80 11.37 -2.39
N LYS A 45 -10.30 11.23 -3.63
CA LYS A 45 -11.09 10.70 -4.76
C LYS A 45 -11.54 9.25 -4.51
N SER A 46 -10.71 8.44 -3.85
CA SER A 46 -11.02 7.04 -3.57
C SER A 46 -12.23 6.88 -2.65
N TRP A 47 -12.60 7.89 -1.88
CA TRP A 47 -13.82 7.88 -1.07
C TRP A 47 -15.11 7.70 -1.89
N MET A 48 -15.09 8.18 -3.13
CA MET A 48 -16.25 8.23 -4.02
C MET A 48 -16.23 7.16 -5.12
N VAL A 49 -15.28 6.24 -5.10
CA VAL A 49 -15.25 5.15 -6.11
C VAL A 49 -16.47 4.25 -5.96
N PRO A 50 -16.98 3.66 -7.07
CA PRO A 50 -18.21 2.86 -7.05
C PRO A 50 -18.21 1.75 -5.99
N ARG A 51 -17.06 1.09 -5.79
CA ARG A 51 -16.89 0.06 -4.76
C ARG A 51 -17.13 0.60 -3.34
N ALA A 52 -16.60 1.77 -3.00
CA ALA A 52 -16.73 2.38 -1.68
C ALA A 52 -18.16 2.87 -1.43
N VAL A 53 -18.78 3.50 -2.44
CA VAL A 53 -20.19 3.91 -2.39
C VAL A 53 -21.09 2.70 -2.17
N LYS A 54 -20.90 1.63 -2.96
CA LYS A 54 -21.69 0.41 -2.86
C LYS A 54 -21.55 -0.28 -1.50
N TYR A 55 -20.34 -0.33 -0.95
CA TYR A 55 -20.10 -0.85 0.40
C TYR A 55 -20.92 -0.07 1.45
N ARG A 56 -20.89 1.27 1.41
CA ARG A 56 -21.68 2.10 2.33
C ARG A 56 -23.19 1.91 2.15
N GLU A 57 -23.67 1.71 0.92
CA GLU A 57 -25.08 1.40 0.66
C GLU A 57 -25.52 0.06 1.26
N ILE A 58 -24.78 -1.02 0.97
CA ILE A 58 -25.09 -2.38 1.44
C ILE A 58 -25.13 -2.42 2.97
N HIS A 59 -24.17 -1.76 3.62
CA HIS A 59 -24.07 -1.72 5.07
C HIS A 59 -24.85 -0.56 5.71
N LYS A 60 -25.66 0.19 4.94
CA LYS A 60 -26.50 1.31 5.40
C LYS A 60 -25.71 2.38 6.19
N ILE A 61 -24.45 2.60 5.85
CA ILE A 61 -23.59 3.60 6.48
C ILE A 61 -23.92 4.98 5.91
N ARG A 62 -24.32 5.92 6.78
CA ARG A 62 -24.74 7.28 6.44
C ARG A 62 -24.07 8.31 7.35
N GLY A 63 -24.03 9.57 6.92
CA GLY A 63 -23.55 10.70 7.74
C GLY A 63 -22.03 10.86 7.83
N LEU A 64 -21.23 9.97 7.23
CA LEU A 64 -19.76 10.13 7.19
C LEU A 64 -19.36 11.25 6.22
N ALA A 65 -18.51 12.16 6.68
CA ALA A 65 -18.05 13.30 5.89
C ALA A 65 -16.99 12.93 4.82
N GLY A 66 -16.22 11.85 5.02
CA GLY A 66 -15.12 11.52 4.13
C GLY A 66 -14.16 10.47 4.68
N THR A 67 -12.97 10.40 4.07
CA THR A 67 -11.81 9.66 4.56
C THR A 67 -10.67 10.62 4.92
N ALA A 68 -9.88 10.27 5.92
CA ALA A 68 -8.63 10.95 6.23
C ALA A 68 -7.47 10.39 5.40
N VAL A 69 -6.32 11.07 5.44
CA VAL A 69 -5.04 10.60 4.88
C VAL A 69 -4.01 10.58 6.01
N ASN A 70 -3.37 9.43 6.22
CA ASN A 70 -2.26 9.29 7.17
C ASN A 70 -0.94 9.39 6.41
N VAL A 71 -0.07 10.31 6.82
CA VAL A 71 1.29 10.45 6.28
C VAL A 71 2.26 10.06 7.38
N GLN A 72 3.11 9.06 7.12
CA GLN A 72 4.01 8.47 8.10
C GLN A 72 5.40 8.33 7.51
N SER A 73 6.42 8.46 8.36
CA SER A 73 7.79 8.13 7.97
C SER A 73 7.93 6.63 7.69
N MET A 74 8.67 6.29 6.64
CA MET A 74 8.91 4.90 6.26
C MET A 74 9.85 4.21 7.26
N VAL A 75 9.53 2.95 7.56
CA VAL A 75 10.40 1.97 8.20
C VAL A 75 10.49 0.73 7.31
N TYR A 76 11.60 0.01 7.36
CA TYR A 76 11.90 -1.03 6.37
C TYR A 76 12.09 -2.39 7.05
N GLY A 77 11.19 -3.33 6.75
CA GLY A 77 11.27 -4.74 7.16
C GLY A 77 12.21 -5.58 6.28
N ASN A 78 12.70 -5.00 5.19
CA ASN A 78 13.45 -5.66 4.12
C ASN A 78 14.91 -5.16 3.96
N LEU A 79 15.52 -4.66 5.04
CA LEU A 79 16.92 -4.20 4.98
C LEU A 79 17.94 -5.33 5.10
N SER A 80 17.59 -6.39 5.82
CA SER A 80 18.47 -7.52 6.10
C SER A 80 17.69 -8.68 6.72
N ASP A 81 18.35 -9.82 6.94
CA ASP A 81 17.78 -10.97 7.65
C ASP A 81 17.58 -10.72 9.17
N ARG A 82 17.93 -9.52 9.66
CA ARG A 82 17.60 -9.02 11.01
C ARG A 82 16.42 -8.05 11.01
N SER A 83 15.80 -7.83 9.86
CA SER A 83 14.61 -6.99 9.67
C SER A 83 13.42 -7.88 9.33
N GLY A 84 12.22 -7.41 9.62
CA GLY A 84 11.01 -8.13 9.24
C GLY A 84 9.75 -7.29 9.41
N THR A 85 8.65 -7.83 8.93
CA THR A 85 7.30 -7.28 9.06
C THR A 85 6.36 -8.38 9.54
N GLY A 86 5.31 -8.01 10.29
CA GLY A 86 4.39 -9.00 10.84
C GLY A 86 3.06 -8.40 11.24
N VAL A 87 2.07 -9.27 11.37
CA VAL A 87 0.71 -8.93 11.80
C VAL A 87 0.33 -9.91 12.90
N CYS A 88 -0.17 -9.38 14.02
CA CYS A 88 -0.65 -10.22 15.11
C CYS A 88 -1.94 -9.68 15.74
N PHE A 89 -2.71 -10.60 16.27
CA PHE A 89 -3.81 -10.37 17.19
C PHE A 89 -3.33 -10.68 18.61
N THR A 90 -3.79 -9.89 19.57
CA THR A 90 -3.49 -10.11 21.00
C THR A 90 -4.16 -11.35 21.57
N ARG A 91 -5.17 -11.90 20.86
CA ARG A 91 -5.89 -13.14 21.13
C ARG A 91 -6.23 -13.83 19.82
N SER A 92 -6.51 -15.13 19.87
CA SER A 92 -6.97 -15.87 18.69
C SER A 92 -8.29 -15.30 18.15
N PRO A 93 -8.37 -14.88 16.87
CA PRO A 93 -9.61 -14.39 16.26
C PRO A 93 -10.61 -15.53 15.96
N THR A 94 -10.18 -16.79 16.07
CA THR A 94 -11.00 -17.97 15.75
C THR A 94 -11.75 -18.51 16.97
N ASP A 95 -11.09 -18.59 18.13
CA ASP A 95 -11.64 -19.20 19.35
C ASP A 95 -11.57 -18.30 20.60
N GLY A 96 -10.99 -17.10 20.50
CA GLY A 96 -10.89 -16.14 21.60
C GLY A 96 -9.86 -16.50 22.67
N SER A 97 -9.09 -17.57 22.48
CA SER A 97 -8.06 -18.00 23.45
C SER A 97 -7.01 -16.90 23.68
N HIS A 98 -6.56 -16.78 24.94
CA HIS A 98 -5.60 -15.76 25.37
C HIS A 98 -4.16 -16.13 24.99
N LYS A 99 -3.88 -16.13 23.69
CA LYS A 99 -2.56 -16.38 23.10
C LYS A 99 -2.34 -15.40 21.94
N LEU A 100 -1.10 -14.96 21.75
CA LEU A 100 -0.72 -14.21 20.56
C LEU A 100 -0.96 -15.10 19.33
N TYR A 101 -1.67 -14.56 18.34
CA TYR A 101 -1.97 -15.23 17.08
C TYR A 101 -1.52 -14.34 15.93
N GLY A 102 -0.57 -14.78 15.11
CA GLY A 102 -0.05 -13.94 14.04
C GLY A 102 1.08 -14.60 13.26
N GLU A 103 1.54 -13.87 12.25
CA GLU A 103 2.58 -14.30 11.32
C GLU A 103 3.59 -13.16 11.11
N PHE A 104 4.82 -13.51 10.79
CA PHE A 104 5.86 -12.55 10.42
C PHE A 104 6.73 -13.11 9.29
N LEU A 105 7.31 -12.19 8.52
CA LEU A 105 8.23 -12.49 7.43
C LEU A 105 9.54 -11.74 7.70
N VAL A 106 10.65 -12.46 7.58
CA VAL A 106 12.01 -11.92 7.67
C VAL A 106 12.43 -11.41 6.29
N ASN A 107 13.05 -10.24 6.25
CA ASN A 107 13.58 -9.62 5.03
C ASN A 107 12.51 -9.46 3.93
N ALA A 108 11.37 -8.86 4.29
CA ALA A 108 10.19 -8.69 3.43
C ALA A 108 9.55 -7.30 3.57
#